data_AF-B1BWD0-F1
#
_entry.id   AF-B1BWD0-F1
#
_cell.length_a   1.000
_cell.length_b   1.000
_cell.length_c   1.000
_cell.angle_alpha   90.00
_cell.angle_beta   90.00
_cell.angle_gamma   90.00
#
_symmetry.space_group_name_H-M   'P 1'
#
loop_
_entity.id
_entity.type
_entity.pdbx_description
1 polymer ?
#
loop_
_entity_poly.entity_id
_entity_poly.type
_entity_poly.pdbx_seq_one_letter_code
_entity_poly.pdbx_strand_id
1 'polypeptide(L)'
;MEKWDEAFKLFQESNGHITSQKIADKLGVKLSQVKYWRKKFKWKDKLNKNRGAPLGNKNALGNKGGGAPEGNLNNFKHGNYIDESKFSSKKFLAKYMPKATSKIIDDIEDSGINSLDILWINITTQLAAIIRSQKIMHVKNKNDLTKVLKKETWGENSSSKEYELQFAWDKQANFLQAQSKAMKTLEGLINSYEKLLHTNWDLASEEQKARVEKLKAEISKLNGEDKEMEDISETEDDIYGNEEEENN
;
A
#
# COMPACT_ATOMS: atom_id res chain seq x y z
N MET A 1 -25.95 65.57 -23.52
CA MET A 1 -25.73 64.14 -23.19
C MET A 1 -26.58 63.34 -24.16
N GLU A 2 -26.10 62.23 -24.73
CA GLU A 2 -26.91 61.46 -25.68
C GLU A 2 -28.07 60.77 -24.95
N LYS A 3 -29.24 60.67 -25.58
CA LYS A 3 -30.46 60.12 -24.94
C LYS A 3 -30.31 58.69 -24.40
N TRP A 4 -29.37 57.90 -24.92
CA TRP A 4 -29.13 56.54 -24.44
C TRP A 4 -28.36 56.50 -23.11
N ASP A 5 -27.52 57.49 -22.84
CA ASP A 5 -26.79 57.62 -21.57
C ASP A 5 -27.75 57.99 -20.43
N GLU A 6 -28.67 58.92 -20.69
CA GLU A 6 -29.73 59.29 -19.74
C GLU A 6 -30.65 58.10 -19.45
N ALA A 7 -31.00 57.34 -20.49
CA ALA A 7 -31.76 56.11 -20.37
C ALA A 7 -31.04 55.03 -19.53
N PHE A 8 -29.71 54.93 -19.67
CA PHE A 8 -28.90 54.02 -18.88
C PHE A 8 -28.78 54.46 -17.42
N LYS A 9 -28.64 55.77 -17.14
CA LYS A 9 -28.65 56.31 -15.77
C LYS A 9 -29.95 55.97 -15.03
N LEU A 10 -31.10 56.20 -15.66
CA LEU A 10 -32.41 55.80 -15.10
C LEU A 10 -32.49 54.30 -14.80
N PHE A 11 -31.86 53.48 -15.66
CA PHE A 11 -31.79 52.04 -15.44
C PHE A 11 -30.90 51.67 -14.25
N GLN A 12 -29.74 52.32 -14.10
CA GLN A 12 -28.83 52.12 -12.96
C GLN A 12 -29.44 52.59 -11.63
N GLU A 13 -30.07 53.77 -11.59
CA GLU A 13 -30.76 54.31 -10.42
C GLU A 13 -31.85 53.36 -9.90
N SER A 14 -32.53 52.66 -10.81
CA SER A 14 -33.56 51.67 -10.45
C SER A 14 -33.00 50.29 -10.07
N ASN A 15 -31.69 50.14 -9.96
CA ASN A 15 -30.99 48.86 -9.82
C ASN A 15 -31.47 47.80 -10.85
N GLY A 16 -31.78 48.26 -12.06
CA GLY A 16 -32.24 47.42 -13.16
C GLY A 16 -33.72 47.02 -13.15
N HIS A 17 -34.51 47.48 -12.18
CA HIS A 17 -35.93 47.13 -12.04
C HIS A 17 -36.88 48.00 -12.89
N ILE A 18 -36.43 49.14 -13.43
CA ILE A 18 -37.27 49.97 -14.29
C ILE A 18 -37.51 49.28 -15.65
N THR A 19 -38.78 49.26 -16.05
CA THR A 19 -39.23 48.72 -17.34
C THR A 19 -38.82 49.64 -18.49
N SER A 20 -38.51 49.08 -19.66
CA SER A 20 -38.20 49.86 -20.86
C SER A 20 -39.31 50.82 -21.29
N GLN A 21 -40.57 50.51 -20.97
CA GLN A 21 -41.72 51.37 -21.25
C GLN A 21 -41.64 52.68 -20.44
N LYS A 22 -41.50 52.59 -19.12
CA LYS A 22 -41.33 53.76 -18.25
C LYS A 22 -40.14 54.64 -18.64
N ILE A 23 -39.02 54.06 -19.10
CA ILE A 23 -37.88 54.83 -19.62
C ILE A 23 -38.26 55.56 -20.92
N ALA A 24 -38.97 54.86 -21.82
CA ALA A 24 -39.40 55.40 -23.10
C ALA A 24 -40.35 56.58 -22.92
N ASP A 25 -41.34 56.44 -22.02
CA ASP A 25 -42.31 57.47 -21.69
C ASP A 25 -41.62 58.70 -21.05
N LYS A 26 -40.67 58.48 -20.12
CA LYS A 26 -39.93 59.57 -19.44
C LYS A 26 -39.00 60.37 -20.36
N LEU A 27 -38.47 59.75 -21.40
CA LEU A 27 -37.52 60.37 -22.35
C LEU A 27 -38.17 60.76 -23.69
N GLY A 28 -39.47 60.51 -23.87
CA GLY A 28 -40.19 60.77 -25.12
C GLY A 28 -39.61 60.02 -26.32
N VAL A 29 -39.14 58.78 -26.13
CA VAL A 29 -38.55 57.94 -27.18
C VAL A 29 -39.38 56.69 -27.42
N LYS A 30 -39.23 56.05 -28.58
CA LYS A 30 -39.95 54.80 -28.87
C LYS A 30 -39.44 53.65 -27.98
N LEU A 31 -40.35 52.80 -27.50
CA LEU A 31 -40.02 51.59 -26.72
C LEU A 31 -38.96 50.71 -27.41
N SER A 32 -39.05 50.57 -28.74
CA SER A 32 -38.12 49.77 -29.55
C SER A 32 -36.69 50.29 -29.44
N GLN A 33 -36.51 51.60 -29.34
CA GLN A 33 -35.21 52.25 -29.22
C GLN A 33 -34.56 51.97 -27.86
N VAL A 34 -35.33 52.03 -26.76
CA VAL A 34 -34.85 51.66 -25.43
C VAL A 34 -34.50 50.16 -25.34
N LYS A 35 -35.33 49.28 -25.94
CA LYS A 35 -35.03 47.85 -26.04
C LYS A 35 -33.73 47.59 -26.81
N TYR A 36 -33.52 48.31 -27.92
CA TYR A 36 -32.29 48.24 -28.70
C TYR A 36 -31.06 48.67 -27.88
N TRP A 37 -31.13 49.81 -27.18
CA TRP A 37 -30.03 50.28 -26.32
C TRP A 37 -29.68 49.31 -25.19
N ARG A 38 -30.69 48.76 -24.50
CA ARG A 38 -30.50 47.75 -23.44
C ARG A 38 -29.70 46.53 -23.93
N LYS A 39 -29.99 46.07 -25.15
CA LYS A 39 -29.29 44.93 -25.79
C LYS A 39 -27.91 45.35 -26.30
N LYS A 40 -27.82 46.41 -27.11
CA LYS A 40 -26.59 46.87 -27.75
C LYS A 40 -25.49 47.18 -26.73
N PHE A 41 -25.86 47.88 -25.66
CA PHE A 41 -24.91 48.33 -24.64
C PHE A 41 -24.84 47.40 -23.42
N LYS A 42 -25.45 46.21 -23.50
CA LYS A 42 -25.41 45.15 -22.47
C LYS A 42 -25.65 45.68 -21.06
N TRP A 43 -26.73 46.44 -20.86
CA TRP A 43 -26.97 47.16 -19.61
C TRP A 43 -26.97 46.27 -18.37
N LYS A 44 -27.48 45.03 -18.48
CA LYS A 44 -27.47 44.04 -17.38
C LYS A 44 -26.07 43.62 -16.96
N ASP A 45 -25.16 43.44 -17.92
CA ASP A 45 -23.78 43.04 -17.64
C ASP A 45 -23.00 44.20 -17.01
N LYS A 46 -23.30 45.44 -17.43
CA LYS A 46 -22.72 46.64 -16.83
C LYS A 46 -23.24 46.92 -15.41
N LEU A 47 -24.47 46.54 -15.12
CA LEU A 47 -25.07 46.65 -13.78
C LEU A 47 -24.49 45.59 -12.82
N ASN A 48 -24.34 44.35 -13.28
CA ASN A 48 -23.87 43.22 -12.46
C ASN A 48 -22.43 42.82 -12.83
N LYS A 49 -21.43 43.61 -12.43
CA LYS A 49 -20.01 43.31 -12.68
C LYS A 49 -19.50 42.06 -11.94
N ASN A 50 -20.19 41.61 -10.90
CA ASN A 50 -19.79 40.46 -10.08
C ASN A 50 -20.73 39.26 -10.31
N ARG A 51 -20.71 38.69 -11.51
CA ARG A 51 -21.32 37.37 -11.74
C ARG A 51 -20.43 36.31 -11.12
N GLY A 52 -20.73 35.94 -9.87
CA GLY A 52 -20.32 34.65 -9.33
C GLY A 52 -20.92 33.49 -10.14
N ALA A 53 -20.60 32.26 -9.74
CA ALA A 53 -21.19 31.07 -10.33
C ALA A 53 -22.74 31.15 -10.36
N PRO A 54 -23.41 30.52 -11.34
CA PRO A 54 -24.87 30.50 -11.42
C PRO A 54 -25.52 30.13 -10.08
N LEU A 55 -26.60 30.81 -9.72
CA LEU A 55 -27.35 30.52 -8.49
C LEU A 55 -27.75 29.05 -8.47
N GLY A 56 -27.29 28.30 -7.47
CA GLY A 56 -27.52 26.85 -7.35
C GLY A 56 -26.42 25.95 -7.93
N ASN A 57 -25.26 26.50 -8.35
CA ASN A 57 -24.12 25.68 -8.76
C ASN A 57 -23.60 24.82 -7.61
N LYS A 58 -23.79 23.51 -7.68
CA LYS A 58 -23.31 22.53 -6.70
C LYS A 58 -21.87 22.07 -6.94
N ASN A 59 -21.21 22.50 -8.02
CA ASN A 59 -19.85 22.04 -8.36
C ASN A 59 -18.77 22.54 -7.39
N ALA A 60 -19.09 23.52 -6.54
CA ALA A 60 -18.20 24.03 -5.50
C ALA A 60 -18.67 23.67 -4.07
N LEU A 61 -19.71 22.82 -3.94
CA LEU A 61 -20.22 22.41 -2.62
C LEU A 61 -19.12 21.62 -1.89
N GLY A 62 -18.55 22.20 -0.83
CA GLY A 62 -17.45 21.60 -0.04
C GLY A 62 -16.04 22.13 -0.33
N ASN A 63 -15.86 22.98 -1.34
CA ASN A 63 -14.57 23.66 -1.57
C ASN A 63 -14.62 25.11 -1.05
N LYS A 64 -13.57 25.56 -0.35
CA LYS A 64 -13.36 26.99 -0.06
C LYS A 64 -13.14 27.68 -1.40
N GLY A 65 -14.20 28.25 -1.98
CA GLY A 65 -14.26 28.66 -3.38
C GLY A 65 -13.00 29.41 -3.86
N GLY A 66 -12.60 29.12 -5.11
CA GLY A 66 -11.53 29.82 -5.83
C GLY A 66 -10.25 29.01 -6.05
N GLY A 67 -10.05 27.90 -5.34
CA GLY A 67 -8.87 27.04 -5.48
C GLY A 67 -9.17 25.67 -6.09
N ALA A 68 -8.21 25.12 -6.82
CA ALA A 68 -8.17 23.68 -7.09
C ALA A 68 -8.05 22.90 -5.76
N PRO A 69 -8.59 21.66 -5.67
CA PRO A 69 -8.37 20.81 -4.51
C PRO A 69 -6.88 20.66 -4.18
N GLU A 70 -6.56 20.57 -2.90
CA GLU A 70 -5.19 20.34 -2.45
C GLU A 70 -4.66 19.04 -3.08
N GLY A 71 -3.51 19.12 -3.76
CA GLY A 71 -2.93 18.01 -4.51
C GLY A 71 -3.44 17.82 -5.95
N ASN A 72 -4.23 18.75 -6.50
CA ASN A 72 -4.63 18.69 -7.92
C ASN A 72 -3.42 18.89 -8.86
N LEU A 73 -3.19 17.90 -9.72
CA LEU A 73 -2.07 17.84 -10.68
C LEU A 73 -2.51 18.17 -12.13
N ASN A 74 -3.79 18.48 -12.36
CA ASN A 74 -4.33 18.68 -13.72
C ASN A 74 -3.83 19.96 -14.42
N ASN A 75 -3.14 20.85 -13.72
CA ASN A 75 -2.54 22.06 -14.30
C ASN A 75 -1.16 21.81 -14.93
N PHE A 76 -0.62 20.59 -14.89
CA PHE A 76 0.69 20.30 -15.47
C PHE A 76 0.60 20.13 -16.98
N LYS A 77 0.65 21.27 -17.67
CA LYS A 77 0.87 21.31 -19.12
C LYS A 77 2.27 21.89 -19.34
N HIS A 78 3.22 21.00 -19.62
CA HIS A 78 4.59 21.28 -20.07
C HIS A 78 5.63 21.62 -18.98
N GLY A 79 6.61 20.71 -18.83
CA GLY A 79 8.06 20.97 -18.71
C GLY A 79 8.63 21.91 -17.65
N ASN A 80 7.84 22.59 -16.83
CA ASN A 80 8.37 23.53 -15.84
C ASN A 80 8.83 22.80 -14.57
N TYR A 81 10.02 23.21 -14.12
CA TYR A 81 10.70 22.73 -12.91
C TYR A 81 9.72 22.54 -11.75
N ILE A 82 9.67 21.31 -11.28
CA ILE A 82 8.90 20.91 -10.11
C ILE A 82 9.69 21.37 -8.89
N ASP A 83 9.03 22.07 -7.97
CA ASP A 83 9.60 22.35 -6.65
C ASP A 83 9.94 21.01 -5.98
N GLU A 84 11.18 20.84 -5.51
CA GLU A 84 11.64 19.57 -4.95
C GLU A 84 10.84 19.17 -3.70
N SER A 85 10.22 20.13 -3.00
CA SER A 85 9.25 19.87 -1.92
C SER A 85 7.91 19.27 -2.39
N LYS A 86 7.60 19.37 -3.70
CA LYS A 86 6.45 18.71 -4.35
C LYS A 86 6.81 17.37 -4.98
N PHE A 87 8.10 17.13 -5.24
CA PHE A 87 8.61 15.82 -5.68
C PHE A 87 8.97 14.93 -4.48
N SER A 88 9.40 15.55 -3.38
CA SER A 88 9.80 14.90 -2.15
C SER A 88 8.62 14.54 -1.26
N SER A 89 8.73 13.33 -0.73
CA SER A 89 8.28 12.88 0.58
C SER A 89 6.87 12.28 0.67
N LYS A 90 6.85 10.95 0.82
CA LYS A 90 5.74 10.08 1.28
C LYS A 90 4.46 10.04 0.43
N LYS A 91 3.87 11.17 0.05
CA LYS A 91 2.56 11.23 -0.63
C LYS A 91 2.59 10.79 -2.09
N PHE A 92 3.74 10.87 -2.76
CA PHE A 92 3.87 10.37 -4.13
C PHE A 92 3.59 8.86 -4.19
N LEU A 93 4.18 8.08 -3.27
CA LEU A 93 3.95 6.65 -3.17
C LEU A 93 2.55 6.32 -2.61
N ALA A 94 2.00 7.16 -1.72
CA ALA A 94 0.64 6.98 -1.21
C ALA A 94 -0.43 6.98 -2.30
N LYS A 95 -0.17 7.57 -3.48
CA LYS A 95 -1.07 7.51 -4.65
C LYS A 95 -1.15 6.10 -5.26
N TYR A 96 -0.09 5.32 -5.13
CA TYR A 96 0.05 4.00 -5.76
C TYR A 96 -0.05 2.85 -4.75
N MET A 97 -0.22 3.15 -3.46
CA MET A 97 -0.33 2.14 -2.39
C MET A 97 -1.73 2.14 -1.79
N PRO A 98 -2.24 0.99 -1.31
CA PRO A 98 -3.46 0.93 -0.53
C PRO A 98 -3.40 1.84 0.71
N LYS A 99 -4.54 2.43 1.09
CA LYS A 99 -4.62 3.32 2.26
C LYS A 99 -4.15 2.66 3.56
N ALA A 100 -4.43 1.36 3.73
CA ALA A 100 -3.96 0.61 4.89
C ALA A 100 -2.42 0.56 4.95
N THR A 101 -1.77 0.32 3.81
CA THR A 101 -0.31 0.29 3.69
C THR A 101 0.30 1.66 3.97
N SER A 102 -0.30 2.74 3.46
CA SER A 102 0.16 4.10 3.76
C SER A 102 0.13 4.38 5.26
N LYS A 103 -0.98 4.02 5.93
CA LYS A 103 -1.12 4.23 7.37
C LYS A 103 -0.08 3.45 8.17
N ILE A 104 0.21 2.21 7.79
CA ILE A 104 1.25 1.39 8.45
C ILE A 104 2.62 2.07 8.32
N ILE A 105 2.94 2.62 7.14
CA ILE A 105 4.21 3.33 6.93
C ILE A 105 4.27 4.60 7.79
N ASP A 106 3.19 5.39 7.80
CA ASP A 106 3.10 6.59 8.63
C ASP A 106 3.27 6.23 10.13
N ASP A 107 2.61 5.18 10.62
CA ASP A 107 2.72 4.70 12.00
C ASP A 107 4.15 4.24 12.34
N ILE A 108 4.85 3.56 11.42
CA ILE A 108 6.26 3.13 11.61
C ILE A 108 7.19 4.34 11.73
N GLU A 109 7.02 5.33 10.87
CA GLU A 109 7.84 6.53 10.86
C GLU A 109 7.58 7.40 12.10
N ASP A 110 6.33 7.56 12.50
CA ASP A 110 5.92 8.31 13.70
C ASP A 110 6.42 7.63 14.99
N SER A 111 6.54 6.30 14.98
CA SER A 111 7.09 5.52 16.11
C SER A 111 8.60 5.72 16.31
N GLY A 112 9.29 6.38 15.37
CA GLY A 112 10.74 6.63 15.47
C GLY A 112 11.59 5.36 15.39
N ILE A 113 11.05 4.27 14.84
CA ILE A 113 11.75 2.99 14.70
C ILE A 113 12.90 3.18 13.71
N ASN A 114 14.13 2.97 14.15
CA ASN A 114 15.31 3.11 13.30
C ASN A 114 15.55 1.84 12.45
N SER A 115 16.47 1.92 11.49
CA SER A 115 16.78 0.81 10.58
C SER A 115 17.29 -0.46 11.31
N LEU A 116 17.99 -0.33 12.44
CA LEU A 116 18.42 -1.47 13.24
C LEU A 116 17.22 -2.18 13.88
N ASP A 117 16.27 -1.43 14.43
CA ASP A 117 15.08 -1.99 15.05
C ASP A 117 14.19 -2.70 14.02
N ILE A 118 14.05 -2.14 12.80
CA ILE A 118 13.33 -2.81 11.70
C ILE A 118 14.01 -4.14 11.34
N LEU A 119 15.34 -4.15 11.19
CA LEU A 119 16.07 -5.38 10.90
C LEU A 119 15.92 -6.40 12.03
N TRP A 120 15.97 -5.96 13.29
CA TRP A 120 15.77 -6.83 14.44
C TRP A 120 14.37 -7.48 14.46
N ILE A 121 13.32 -6.69 14.20
CA ILE A 121 11.96 -7.20 14.08
C ILE A 121 11.86 -8.24 12.95
N ASN A 122 12.51 -7.99 11.81
CA ASN A 122 12.52 -8.95 10.71
C ASN A 122 13.26 -10.24 11.06
N ILE A 123 14.42 -10.16 11.72
CA ILE A 123 15.20 -11.32 12.19
C ILE A 123 14.36 -12.16 13.15
N THR A 124 13.77 -11.54 14.17
CA THR A 124 12.96 -12.24 15.17
C THR A 124 11.70 -12.85 14.57
N THR A 125 11.03 -12.14 13.65
CA THR A 125 9.86 -12.65 12.93
C THR A 125 10.23 -13.84 12.05
N GLN A 126 11.35 -13.76 11.33
CA GLN A 126 11.81 -14.84 10.47
C GLN A 126 12.19 -16.08 11.29
N LEU A 127 12.92 -15.90 12.40
CA LEU A 127 13.27 -16.98 13.32
C LEU A 127 12.01 -17.65 13.90
N ALA A 128 11.04 -16.86 14.36
CA ALA A 128 9.77 -17.37 14.87
C ALA A 128 8.99 -18.15 13.80
N ALA A 129 8.99 -17.68 12.55
CA ALA A 129 8.36 -18.37 11.43
C ALA A 129 9.04 -19.72 11.15
N ILE A 130 10.37 -19.81 11.23
CA ILE A 130 11.10 -21.08 11.08
C ILE A 130 10.76 -22.04 12.21
N ILE A 131 10.82 -21.60 13.47
CA ILE A 131 10.47 -22.46 14.62
C ILE A 131 9.02 -22.96 14.51
N ARG A 132 8.09 -22.10 14.10
CA ARG A 132 6.69 -22.49 13.87
C ARG A 132 6.56 -23.48 12.72
N SER A 133 7.31 -23.29 11.63
CA SER A 133 7.21 -24.14 10.45
C SER A 133 7.77 -25.55 10.70
N GLN A 134 8.82 -25.68 11.52
CA GLN A 134 9.34 -26.96 12.01
C GLN A 134 8.26 -27.82 12.67
N LYS A 135 7.31 -27.21 13.41
CA LYS A 135 6.19 -27.94 14.03
C LYS A 135 5.17 -28.46 13.01
N ILE A 136 4.97 -27.74 11.91
CA ILE A 136 3.90 -28.01 10.93
C ILE A 136 4.37 -28.98 9.84
N MET A 137 5.64 -28.91 9.43
CA MET A 137 6.18 -29.65 8.28
C MET A 137 6.86 -30.98 8.66
N HIS A 138 6.58 -31.52 9.85
CA HIS A 138 7.23 -32.75 10.31
C HIS A 138 6.74 -33.99 9.53
N VAL A 139 7.68 -34.86 9.16
CA VAL A 139 7.39 -36.20 8.60
C VAL A 139 7.25 -37.19 9.75
N LYS A 140 6.19 -37.99 9.77
CA LYS A 140 5.92 -38.91 10.91
C LYS A 140 6.87 -40.11 10.94
N ASN A 141 7.09 -40.75 9.80
CA ASN A 141 7.96 -41.92 9.62
C ASN A 141 8.23 -42.16 8.12
N LYS A 142 9.06 -43.17 7.80
CA LYS A 142 9.42 -43.56 6.42
C LYS A 142 8.22 -43.84 5.50
N ASN A 143 7.09 -44.27 6.08
CA ASN A 143 5.89 -44.64 5.36
C ASN A 143 4.81 -43.54 5.37
N ASP A 144 5.15 -42.32 5.82
CA ASP A 144 4.23 -41.20 5.91
C ASP A 144 3.74 -40.75 4.53
N LEU A 145 2.49 -41.09 4.20
CA LEU A 145 1.82 -40.76 2.94
C LEU A 145 0.68 -39.78 3.20
N THR A 146 0.75 -38.61 2.59
CA THR A 146 -0.41 -37.71 2.51
C THR A 146 -1.12 -37.93 1.19
N LYS A 147 -2.43 -38.17 1.24
CA LYS A 147 -3.29 -38.36 0.07
C LYS A 147 -4.41 -37.33 0.10
N VAL A 148 -4.44 -36.43 -0.88
CA VAL A 148 -5.45 -35.36 -0.99
C VAL A 148 -6.20 -35.54 -2.31
N LEU A 149 -7.54 -35.54 -2.27
CA LEU A 149 -8.36 -35.57 -3.48
C LEU A 149 -8.24 -34.24 -4.21
N LYS A 150 -7.65 -34.26 -5.40
CA LYS A 150 -7.41 -33.06 -6.21
C LYS A 150 -8.57 -32.78 -7.14
N LYS A 151 -9.17 -33.84 -7.69
CA LYS A 151 -10.27 -33.74 -8.65
C LYS A 151 -11.17 -34.95 -8.54
N GLU A 152 -12.46 -34.70 -8.60
CA GLU A 152 -13.48 -35.73 -8.74
C GLU A 152 -14.36 -35.38 -9.94
N THR A 153 -14.59 -36.35 -10.81
CA THR A 153 -15.45 -36.22 -11.98
C THR A 153 -16.50 -37.31 -11.96
N TRP A 154 -17.75 -36.91 -12.14
CA TRP A 154 -18.92 -37.77 -12.16
C TRP A 154 -19.48 -37.84 -13.58
N GLY A 155 -19.53 -39.04 -14.15
CA GLY A 155 -20.17 -39.34 -15.43
C GLY A 155 -21.28 -40.37 -15.25
N GLU A 156 -22.15 -40.50 -16.26
CA GLU A 156 -23.38 -41.30 -16.22
C GLU A 156 -23.13 -42.79 -15.91
N ASN A 157 -21.99 -43.35 -16.37
CA ASN A 157 -21.57 -44.74 -16.11
C ASN A 157 -20.20 -44.86 -15.44
N SER A 158 -19.53 -43.76 -15.07
CA SER A 158 -18.21 -43.83 -14.40
C SER A 158 -17.89 -42.59 -13.57
N SER A 159 -17.21 -42.81 -12.45
CA SER A 159 -16.62 -41.75 -11.62
C SER A 159 -15.11 -41.91 -11.60
N SER A 160 -14.36 -40.82 -11.77
CA SER A 160 -12.89 -40.81 -11.64
C SER A 160 -12.45 -39.86 -10.54
N LYS A 161 -11.45 -40.29 -9.77
CA LYS A 161 -10.85 -39.55 -8.65
C LYS A 161 -9.34 -39.43 -8.88
N GLU A 162 -8.85 -38.20 -8.97
CA GLU A 162 -7.42 -37.89 -9.03
C GLU A 162 -6.94 -37.47 -7.64
N TYR A 163 -5.88 -38.12 -7.14
CA TYR A 163 -5.28 -37.82 -5.85
C TYR A 163 -3.89 -37.23 -6.03
N GLU A 164 -3.58 -36.22 -5.24
CA GLU A 164 -2.21 -35.79 -4.99
C GLU A 164 -1.63 -36.65 -3.86
N LEU A 165 -0.46 -37.24 -4.12
CA LEU A 165 0.26 -38.08 -3.17
C LEU A 165 1.56 -37.36 -2.80
N GLN A 166 1.79 -37.18 -1.51
CA GLN A 166 3.06 -36.68 -0.99
C GLN A 166 3.68 -37.76 -0.12
N PHE A 167 4.81 -38.29 -0.58
CA PHE A 167 5.58 -39.33 0.11
C PHE A 167 6.47 -38.72 1.20
N ALA A 168 6.85 -39.53 2.18
CA ALA A 168 7.70 -39.13 3.30
C ALA A 168 9.02 -38.48 2.84
N TRP A 169 9.71 -39.10 1.88
CA TRP A 169 10.98 -38.59 1.35
C TRP A 169 10.81 -37.27 0.60
N ASP A 170 9.70 -37.07 -0.12
CA ASP A 170 9.41 -35.84 -0.86
C ASP A 170 9.08 -34.69 0.11
N LYS A 171 8.25 -34.96 1.13
CA LYS A 171 7.98 -34.01 2.22
C LYS A 171 9.27 -33.59 2.92
N GLN A 172 10.14 -34.55 3.25
CA GLN A 172 11.40 -34.29 3.93
C GLN A 172 12.34 -33.45 3.06
N ALA A 173 12.48 -33.78 1.77
CA ALA A 173 13.31 -33.04 0.84
C ALA A 173 12.80 -31.59 0.68
N ASN A 174 11.50 -31.42 0.48
CA ASN A 174 10.88 -30.09 0.37
C ASN A 174 11.04 -29.28 1.66
N PHE A 175 10.88 -29.92 2.82
CA PHE A 175 11.11 -29.29 4.12
C PHE A 175 12.55 -28.80 4.28
N LEU A 176 13.55 -29.65 4.01
CA LEU A 176 14.96 -29.30 4.12
C LEU A 176 15.34 -28.17 3.15
N GLN A 177 14.84 -28.21 1.92
CA GLN A 177 15.07 -27.14 0.95
C GLN A 177 14.44 -25.81 1.39
N ALA A 178 13.19 -25.84 1.88
CA ALA A 178 12.52 -24.65 2.39
C ALA A 178 13.22 -24.08 3.63
N GLN A 179 13.63 -24.96 4.55
CA GLN A 179 14.37 -24.60 5.76
C GLN A 179 15.73 -23.98 5.44
N SER A 180 16.51 -24.59 4.53
CA SER A 180 17.81 -24.07 4.10
C SER A 180 17.71 -22.67 3.50
N LYS A 181 16.70 -22.44 2.64
CA LYS A 181 16.42 -21.10 2.07
C LYS A 181 16.07 -20.09 3.17
N ALA A 182 15.19 -20.46 4.10
CA ALA A 182 14.78 -19.59 5.20
C ALA A 182 15.96 -19.25 6.13
N MET A 183 16.83 -20.22 6.41
CA MET A 183 18.05 -20.02 7.21
C MET A 183 19.04 -19.10 6.51
N LYS A 184 19.26 -19.27 5.21
CA LYS A 184 20.12 -18.37 4.44
C LYS A 184 19.62 -16.93 4.44
N THR A 185 18.30 -16.73 4.36
CA THR A 185 17.70 -15.40 4.50
C THR A 185 17.94 -14.83 5.90
N LEU A 186 17.75 -15.63 6.95
CA LEU A 186 17.99 -15.23 8.33
C LEU A 186 19.45 -14.81 8.56
N GLU A 187 20.40 -15.61 8.07
CA GLU A 187 21.84 -15.32 8.11
C GLU A 187 22.15 -13.98 7.41
N GLY A 188 21.56 -13.74 6.23
CA GLY A 188 21.70 -12.48 5.51
C GLY A 188 21.18 -11.27 6.30
N LEU A 189 20.03 -11.41 6.98
CA LEU A 189 19.48 -10.36 7.84
C LEU A 189 20.39 -10.08 9.03
N ILE A 190 20.91 -11.12 9.69
CA ILE A 190 21.84 -10.99 10.82
C ILE A 190 23.13 -10.29 10.37
N ASN A 191 23.71 -10.69 9.24
CA ASN A 191 24.91 -10.06 8.69
C ASN A 191 24.68 -8.58 8.36
N SER A 192 23.51 -8.22 7.82
CA SER A 192 23.15 -6.81 7.59
C SER A 192 22.98 -6.03 8.89
N TYR A 193 22.38 -6.66 9.91
CA TYR A 193 22.24 -6.05 11.23
C TYR A 193 23.60 -5.79 11.88
N GLU A 194 24.50 -6.77 11.87
CA GLU A 194 25.88 -6.62 12.37
C GLU A 194 26.63 -5.49 11.67
N LYS A 195 26.55 -5.43 10.34
CA LYS A 195 27.20 -4.36 9.56
C LYS A 195 26.70 -2.97 9.96
N LEU A 196 25.38 -2.78 10.10
CA LEU A 196 24.82 -1.50 10.57
C LEU A 196 25.20 -1.20 12.01
N LEU A 197 25.20 -2.22 12.87
CA LEU A 197 25.58 -2.10 14.28
C LEU A 197 27.04 -1.63 14.40
N HIS A 198 27.96 -2.23 13.64
CA HIS A 198 29.37 -1.85 13.60
C HIS A 198 29.59 -0.47 12.97
N THR A 199 28.79 -0.08 11.98
CA THR A 199 28.88 1.26 11.37
C THR A 199 28.59 2.37 12.39
N ASN A 200 27.69 2.10 13.34
CA ASN A 200 27.29 3.03 14.39
C ASN A 200 27.67 2.49 15.79
N TRP A 201 28.83 1.84 15.91
CA TRP A 201 29.20 1.08 17.11
C TRP A 201 29.19 1.90 18.40
N ASP A 202 29.57 3.17 18.32
CA ASP A 202 29.62 4.10 19.46
C ASP A 202 28.25 4.61 19.88
N LEU A 203 27.25 4.53 18.99
CA LEU A 203 25.85 4.91 19.24
C LEU A 203 24.96 3.71 19.55
N ALA A 204 25.46 2.49 19.32
CA ALA A 204 24.75 1.25 19.60
C ALA A 204 24.73 0.94 21.10
N SER A 205 23.55 0.67 21.63
CA SER A 205 23.38 0.26 23.03
C SER A 205 24.05 -1.09 23.31
N GLU A 206 24.45 -1.33 24.56
CA GLU A 206 25.00 -2.62 24.99
C GLU A 206 24.02 -3.78 24.74
N GLU A 207 22.72 -3.52 24.91
CA GLU A 207 21.67 -4.49 24.62
C GLU A 207 21.64 -4.89 23.15
N GLN A 208 21.79 -3.93 22.22
CA GLN A 208 21.83 -4.21 20.78
C GLN A 208 23.05 -5.04 20.36
N LYS A 209 24.16 -4.92 21.09
CA LYS A 209 25.38 -5.72 20.89
C LYS A 209 25.20 -7.15 21.39
N ALA A 210 24.68 -7.33 22.61
CA ALA A 210 24.47 -8.65 23.21
C ALA A 210 23.43 -9.51 22.48
N ARG A 211 22.43 -8.88 21.85
CA ARG A 211 21.37 -9.54 21.07
C ARG A 211 21.90 -10.43 19.95
N VAL A 212 22.98 -10.02 19.29
CA VAL A 212 23.58 -10.76 18.17
C VAL A 212 24.22 -12.05 18.64
N GLU A 213 25.00 -11.98 19.72
CA GLU A 213 25.68 -13.15 20.31
C GLU A 213 24.66 -14.19 20.77
N LYS A 214 23.60 -13.74 21.45
CA LYS A 214 22.51 -14.61 21.90
C LYS A 214 21.80 -15.29 20.73
N LEU A 215 21.50 -14.55 19.65
CA LEU A 215 20.88 -15.13 18.46
C LEU A 215 21.75 -16.19 17.79
N LYS A 216 23.04 -15.93 17.65
CA LYS A 216 23.96 -16.91 17.07
C LYS A 216 23.96 -18.20 17.89
N ALA A 217 23.99 -18.10 19.23
CA ALA A 217 23.89 -19.25 20.12
C ALA A 217 22.55 -19.99 19.97
N GLU A 218 21.42 -19.28 19.84
CA GLU A 218 20.10 -19.91 19.59
C GLU A 218 20.02 -20.61 18.23
N ILE A 219 20.64 -20.04 17.19
CA ILE A 219 20.69 -20.63 15.84
C ILE A 219 21.57 -21.88 15.81
N SER A 220 22.75 -21.86 16.45
CA SER A 220 23.60 -23.05 16.57
C SER A 220 22.87 -24.22 17.24
N LYS A 221 22.07 -23.94 18.28
CA LYS A 221 21.19 -24.95 18.89
C LYS A 221 20.13 -25.50 17.93
N LEU A 222 19.55 -24.66 17.08
CA LEU A 222 18.55 -25.08 16.08
C LEU A 222 19.15 -25.91 14.94
N ASN A 223 20.41 -25.66 14.60
CA ASN A 223 21.14 -26.44 13.58
C ASN A 223 21.64 -27.80 14.11
N GLY A 224 21.58 -28.04 15.43
CA GLY A 224 21.98 -29.30 16.04
C GLY A 224 23.50 -29.46 16.19
N GLU A 225 24.27 -28.38 16.14
CA GLU A 225 25.74 -28.42 16.34
C GLU A 225 26.12 -28.71 17.81
N ASP A 226 25.22 -28.46 18.76
CA ASP A 226 25.33 -28.80 20.19
C ASP A 226 24.49 -30.04 20.57
N LYS A 227 24.54 -31.09 19.75
CA LYS A 227 24.23 -32.43 20.25
C LYS A 227 25.56 -33.12 20.50
N GLU A 228 25.95 -33.25 21.77
CA GLU A 228 26.66 -34.46 22.18
C GLU A 228 25.91 -35.62 21.52
N MET A 229 26.58 -36.33 20.62
CA MET A 229 26.03 -37.51 19.97
C MET A 229 25.58 -38.46 21.09
N GLU A 230 24.28 -38.51 21.37
CA GLU A 230 23.70 -39.73 21.91
C GLU A 230 24.00 -40.80 20.87
N ASP A 231 24.93 -41.68 21.23
CA ASP A 231 25.42 -42.80 20.45
C ASP A 231 24.22 -43.64 19.99
N ILE A 232 23.86 -43.50 18.71
CA ILE A 232 22.76 -44.24 18.08
C ILE A 232 23.24 -45.58 17.52
N SER A 233 24.45 -46.04 17.88
CA SER A 233 24.99 -47.35 17.46
C SER A 233 24.10 -48.53 17.86
N GLU A 234 23.24 -48.40 18.88
CA GLU A 234 22.25 -49.44 19.24
C GLU A 234 21.04 -49.53 18.29
N THR A 235 20.85 -48.59 17.35
CA THR A 235 19.69 -48.62 16.42
C THR A 235 20.03 -49.01 14.97
N GLU A 236 21.30 -49.17 14.61
CA GLU A 236 21.67 -49.67 13.27
C GLU A 236 21.47 -51.19 13.15
N ASP A 237 21.66 -51.96 14.22
CA ASP A 237 21.46 -53.42 14.25
C ASP A 237 19.98 -53.83 14.08
N ASP A 238 19.02 -52.95 14.40
CA ASP A 238 17.58 -53.17 14.23
C ASP A 238 17.08 -52.89 12.80
N ILE A 239 17.88 -52.19 11.97
CA ILE A 239 17.49 -51.79 10.61
C ILE A 239 17.92 -52.84 9.58
N TYR A 240 19.03 -53.53 9.81
CA TYR A 240 19.53 -54.61 8.96
C TYR A 240 19.56 -55.91 9.76
N GLY A 241 18.38 -56.45 10.05
CA GLY A 241 18.28 -57.78 10.65
C GLY A 241 19.15 -58.78 9.87
N ASN A 242 19.95 -59.54 10.61
CA ASN A 242 20.75 -60.65 10.06
C ASN A 242 19.85 -61.56 9.23
N GLU A 243 20.01 -61.52 7.90
CA GLU A 243 19.55 -62.59 7.02
C GLU A 243 20.45 -63.81 7.27
N GLU A 244 20.16 -64.55 8.34
CA GLU A 244 20.59 -65.95 8.43
C GLU A 244 19.68 -66.75 7.50
N GLU A 245 20.20 -67.09 6.32
CA GLU A 245 19.67 -68.09 5.41
C GLU A 245 19.61 -69.46 6.12
N GLU A 246 18.48 -69.80 6.75
CA GLU A 246 18.16 -71.20 7.05
C GLU A 246 17.57 -71.87 5.79
N ASN A 247 18.47 -72.39 4.95
CA ASN A 247 18.12 -73.40 3.94
C ASN A 247 17.94 -74.77 4.64
N ASN A 248 16.72 -75.30 4.62
CA ASN A 248 16.41 -76.73 4.73
C ASN A 248 15.41 -77.11 3.62
#